data_AF-A0ABD0REE2-F1
#
_entry.id   AF-A0ABD0REE2-F1
#
_cell.length_a   1.000
_cell.length_b   1.000
_cell.length_c   1.000
_cell.angle_alpha   90.00
_cell.angle_beta   90.00
_cell.angle_gamma   90.00
#
_symmetry.space_group_name_H-M   'P 1'
#
loop_
_entity.id
_entity.type
_entity.pdbx_description
1 polymer ?
#
loop_
_entity_poly.entity_id
_entity_poly.type
_entity_poly.pdbx_seq_one_letter_code
_entity_poly.pdbx_strand_id
1 'polypeptide(L)' 'CEDESKSDRWTVRRYTDNEQLEDCSSSVWGSQTGSTCTINSTITSDTGVYWCHNPVNITVHC' A
#
# COMPACT_ATOMS: atom_id res chain seq x y z
N CYS A 1 4.90 7.97 -5.16
CA CYS A 1 3.93 8.99 -4.73
C CYS A 1 4.71 10.16 -4.18
N GLU A 2 5.12 11.07 -5.07
CA GLU A 2 5.87 12.28 -4.72
C GLU A 2 4.87 13.43 -4.66
N ASP A 3 4.12 13.51 -3.55
CA ASP A 3 3.45 14.74 -3.16
C ASP A 3 3.78 15.00 -1.69
N GLU A 4 4.61 16.01 -1.49
CA GLU A 4 5.27 16.34 -0.22
C GLU A 4 4.32 17.02 0.80
N SER A 5 3.01 17.02 0.58
CA SER A 5 2.11 17.86 1.39
C SER A 5 1.47 17.20 2.62
N LYS A 6 1.39 15.85 2.71
CA LYS A 6 0.84 15.12 3.90
C LYS A 6 1.35 13.64 3.98
N SER A 7 2.65 13.43 3.82
CA SER A 7 3.23 12.13 3.40
C SER A 7 3.75 11.20 4.51
N ASP A 8 3.08 11.10 5.67
CA ASP A 8 3.63 10.28 6.77
C ASP A 8 2.97 8.90 6.97
N ARG A 9 1.81 8.62 6.37
CA ARG A 9 1.09 7.35 6.63
C ARG A 9 0.30 6.77 5.46
N TRP A 10 0.83 6.76 4.25
CA TRP A 10 0.20 5.97 3.17
C TRP A 10 0.56 4.49 3.30
N THR A 11 -0.29 3.59 2.84
CA THR A 11 -0.07 2.13 2.87
C THR A 11 -0.22 1.58 1.45
N VAL A 12 0.69 0.71 1.00
CA VAL A 12 0.49 -0.02 -0.26
C VAL A 12 -0.59 -1.07 -0.05
N ARG A 13 -1.58 -1.07 -0.93
CA ARG A 13 -2.56 -2.13 -1.07
C ARG A 13 -2.34 -2.92 -2.33
N ARG A 14 -2.63 -4.21 -2.25
CA ARG A 14 -2.61 -5.13 -3.37
C ARG A 14 -3.94 -5.88 -3.45
N TYR A 15 -4.38 -6.13 -4.67
CA TYR A 15 -5.46 -7.06 -5.01
C TYR A 15 -4.93 -8.11 -5.99
N THR A 16 -4.79 -9.35 -5.53
CA THR A 16 -4.30 -10.47 -6.35
C THR A 16 -5.46 -11.23 -7.01
N ASP A 17 -5.14 -12.08 -7.99
CA ASP A 17 -6.11 -12.96 -8.66
C ASP A 17 -6.87 -13.89 -7.70
N ASN A 18 -6.28 -14.17 -6.53
CA ASN A 18 -6.96 -14.86 -5.43
C ASN A 18 -8.00 -13.99 -4.70
N GLU A 19 -8.32 -12.82 -5.24
CA GLU A 19 -9.22 -11.79 -4.69
C GLU A 19 -8.86 -11.32 -3.28
N GLN A 20 -7.60 -11.48 -2.88
CA GLN A 20 -7.14 -11.09 -1.55
C GLN A 20 -6.68 -9.64 -1.57
N LEU A 21 -7.43 -8.79 -0.88
CA LEU A 21 -7.01 -7.43 -0.57
C LEU A 21 -6.06 -7.48 0.63
N GLU A 22 -4.79 -7.13 0.40
CA GLU A 22 -3.78 -7.16 1.43
C GLU A 22 -3.02 -5.83 1.53
N ASP A 23 -2.74 -5.42 2.76
CA ASP A 23 -1.93 -4.25 3.09
C ASP A 23 -0.46 -4.67 3.25
N CYS A 24 0.47 -3.88 2.70
CA CYS A 24 1.90 -4.18 2.76
C CYS A 24 2.47 -4.22 4.18
N SER A 25 1.83 -3.55 5.15
CA SER A 25 2.22 -3.63 6.55
C SER A 25 1.74 -4.91 7.25
N SER A 26 0.75 -5.62 6.70
CA SER A 26 0.03 -6.70 7.40
C SER A 26 0.45 -8.10 6.99
N SER A 27 1.18 -8.25 5.89
CA SER A 27 1.23 -9.52 5.18
C SER A 27 2.64 -10.03 4.94
N VAL A 28 2.78 -11.35 4.81
CA VAL A 28 4.06 -12.04 4.59
C VAL A 28 4.74 -11.66 3.25
N TRP A 29 3.96 -11.16 2.28
CA TRP A 29 4.47 -10.78 0.95
C TRP A 29 5.25 -9.46 0.95
N GLY A 30 5.11 -8.61 1.97
CA GLY A 30 5.76 -7.32 2.01
C GLY A 30 6.00 -6.80 3.42
N SER A 31 6.85 -5.80 3.55
CA SER A 31 7.10 -5.09 4.79
C SER A 31 7.11 -3.61 4.53
N GLN A 32 6.31 -2.88 5.29
CA GLN A 32 6.26 -1.43 5.20
C GLN A 32 7.14 -0.77 6.26
N THR A 33 8.09 0.05 5.82
CA THR A 33 8.94 0.89 6.67
C THR A 33 8.76 2.34 6.25
N GLY A 34 8.01 3.11 7.05
CA GLY A 34 7.62 4.48 6.70
C GLY A 34 6.84 4.54 5.39
N SER A 35 7.29 5.41 4.48
CA SER A 35 6.77 5.57 3.12
C SER A 35 7.39 4.58 2.12
N THR A 36 7.90 3.44 2.56
CA THR A 36 8.49 2.44 1.67
C THR A 36 7.86 1.08 1.94
N CYS A 37 7.32 0.45 0.91
CA CYS A 37 6.88 -0.94 0.93
C CYS A 37 7.91 -1.80 0.21
N THR A 38 8.54 -2.72 0.93
CA THR A 38 9.48 -3.70 0.38
C THR A 38 8.76 -5.02 0.18
N ILE A 39 8.70 -5.51 -1.05
CA ILE A 39 8.11 -6.81 -1.36
C ILE A 39 9.16 -7.89 -1.11
N ASN A 40 8.87 -8.86 -0.24
CA ASN A 40 9.82 -9.89 0.18
C ASN A 40 9.90 -11.07 -0.80
N SER A 41 8.81 -11.38 -1.49
CA SER A 41 8.74 -12.48 -2.46
C SER A 41 7.69 -12.17 -3.51
N THR A 42 8.05 -12.42 -4.77
CA THR A 42 7.17 -12.25 -5.93
C THR A 42 6.95 -13.60 -6.57
N ILE A 43 5.81 -14.23 -6.31
CA ILE A 43 5.37 -15.45 -7.00
C ILE A 43 4.31 -15.11 -8.05
N THR A 44 4.06 -16.01 -8.99
CA THR A 44 3.03 -15.81 -10.03
C THR A 44 1.65 -15.53 -9.45
N SER A 45 1.33 -16.07 -8.27
CA SER A 45 0.09 -15.82 -7.55
C SER A 45 -0.02 -14.42 -6.93
N ASP A 46 1.09 -13.67 -6.85
CA ASP A 46 1.10 -12.26 -6.43
C ASP A 46 0.75 -11.31 -7.58
N THR A 47 0.52 -11.85 -8.79
CA THR A 47 0.05 -11.04 -9.93
C THR A 47 -1.28 -10.41 -9.56
N GLY A 48 -1.35 -9.10 -9.72
CA GLY A 48 -2.45 -8.33 -9.19
C GLY A 48 -2.27 -6.83 -9.40
N VAL A 49 -3.23 -6.07 -8.92
CA VAL A 49 -3.22 -4.62 -8.97
C VAL A 49 -2.65 -4.09 -7.65
N TYR A 50 -1.74 -3.13 -7.74
CA TYR A 50 -1.09 -2.50 -6.59
C TYR A 50 -1.34 -1.00 -6.63
N TRP A 51 -1.70 -0.40 -5.50
CA TRP A 51 -1.91 1.03 -5.40
C TRP A 51 -1.53 1.57 -4.03
N CYS A 52 -1.16 2.85 -3.99
CA CYS A 52 -0.92 3.57 -2.74
C CYS A 52 -2.27 4.05 -2.19
N HIS A 53 -2.62 3.65 -0.98
CA HIS A 53 -3.76 4.18 -0.26
C HIS A 53 -3.28 5.19 0.78
N ASN A 54 -3.70 6.45 0.63
CA ASN A 54 -3.44 7.47 1.62
C ASN A 54 -4.68 7.61 2.52
N PRO A 55 -4.58 7.44 3.85
CA PRO A 55 -5.63 7.82 4.79
C PRO A 55 -5.61 9.33 4.96
N VAL A 56 -5.81 10.07 3.86
CA VAL A 56 -5.94 11.51 3.94
C VAL A 56 -7.27 11.74 4.65
N ASN A 57 -7.22 12.18 5.91
CA ASN A 57 -8.33 12.95 6.47
C ASN A 57 -8.40 14.22 5.64
N ILE A 58 -9.20 14.18 4.58
CA ILE A 58 -9.56 15.39 3.83
C ILE A 58 -10.48 16.17 4.77
N THR A 59 -9.90 16.88 5.73
CA THR A 59 -10.64 17.90 6.47
C THR A 59 -10.91 19.01 5.48
N VAL A 60 -12.08 18.96 4.84
CA VAL A 60 -12.59 20.09 4.07
C VAL A 60 -12.94 21.15 5.10
N HIS A 61 -12.09 22.17 5.21
CA HIS A 61 -12.47 23.38 5.93
C HIS A 61 -13.41 24.17 5.01
N CYS A 62 -14.70 24.16 5.35
CA CYS A 62 -15.70 25.05 4.78
C CYS A 62 -15.47 26.50 5.23
#